data_AF-A0A811SDZ3-F1
#
_entry.id   AF-A0A811SDZ3-F1
#
_cell.length_a   1.000
_cell.length_b   1.000
_cell.length_c   1.000
_cell.angle_alpha   90.00
_cell.angle_beta   90.00
_cell.angle_gamma   90.00
#
_symmetry.space_group_name_H-M   'P 1'
#
loop_
_entity.id
_entity.type
_entity.pdbx_description
1 polymer ?
#
loop_
_entity_poly.entity_id
_entity_poly.type
_entity_poly.pdbx_seq_one_letter_code
_entity_poly.pdbx_strand_id
1 'polypeptide(L)'
;MMLFVARNLIRNNSSVYGGGSAEISCSIAVETAADRHPGVEQYAIRSFADALDAVPLALAENSGLPPIDTLTAVKAQQVKDSNPRCGIDCNDVGTNDMKEQNVFETLIGKQQLILLAAQVVKMILKIDDVISPSEY
;
A
#
# COMPACT_ATOMS: atom_id res chain seq x y z
N MET A 1 -12.05 17.63 -0.23
CA MET A 1 -11.02 16.63 -0.61
C MET A 1 -10.56 16.79 -2.07
N MET A 2 -11.48 16.84 -3.04
CA MET A 2 -11.16 16.90 -4.49
C MET A 2 -10.28 18.10 -4.92
N LEU A 3 -10.44 19.28 -4.30
CA LEU A 3 -9.60 20.46 -4.54
C LEU A 3 -8.12 20.24 -4.19
N PHE A 4 -7.82 19.42 -3.16
CA PHE A 4 -6.44 19.10 -2.78
C PHE A 4 -5.78 18.18 -3.79
N VAL A 5 -6.54 17.21 -4.34
CA VAL A 5 -6.05 16.32 -5.40
C VAL A 5 -5.74 17.12 -6.66
N ALA A 6 -6.63 18.03 -7.08
CA ALA A 6 -6.39 18.94 -8.19
C ALA A 6 -5.15 19.82 -7.97
N ARG A 7 -5.00 20.39 -6.77
CA ARG A 7 -3.80 21.16 -6.39
C ARG A 7 -2.53 20.33 -6.48
N ASN A 8 -2.55 19.07 -6.04
CA ASN A 8 -1.40 18.18 -6.10
C ASN A 8 -1.02 17.85 -7.55
N LEU A 9 -2.00 17.61 -8.42
CA LEU A 9 -1.78 17.40 -9.86
C LEU A 9 -1.17 18.64 -10.54
N ILE A 10 -1.66 19.84 -10.19
CA ILE A 10 -1.10 21.09 -10.71
C ILE A 10 0.35 21.28 -10.25
N ARG A 11 0.68 20.89 -9.01
CA ARG A 11 2.04 20.98 -8.46
C ARG A 11 2.97 19.91 -9.00
N ASN A 12 2.46 18.72 -9.27
CA ASN A 12 3.21 17.61 -9.86
C ASN A 12 2.26 16.73 -10.66
N ASN A 13 2.53 16.60 -11.96
CA ASN A 13 1.68 15.88 -12.89
C ASN A 13 1.86 14.35 -12.84
N SER A 14 2.56 13.83 -11.83
CA SER A 14 2.79 12.39 -11.65
C SER A 14 1.61 11.72 -10.95
N SER A 15 1.03 10.71 -11.61
CA SER A 15 -0.02 9.86 -11.07
C SER A 15 0.44 8.41 -10.91
N VAL A 16 -0.26 7.69 -10.05
CA VAL A 16 -0.12 6.25 -9.84
C VAL A 16 -1.48 5.59 -9.97
N TYR A 17 -1.47 4.29 -10.23
CA TYR A 17 -2.67 3.46 -10.30
C TYR A 17 -3.14 3.16 -8.88
N GLY A 18 -4.43 3.40 -8.62
CA GLY A 18 -5.04 3.18 -7.30
C GLY A 18 -5.48 1.74 -7.10
N GLY A 19 -6.55 1.55 -6.32
CA GLY A 19 -7.15 0.23 -6.11
C GLY A 19 -6.21 -0.80 -5.48
N GLY A 20 -5.23 -0.36 -4.67
CA GLY A 20 -4.23 -1.24 -4.08
C GLY A 20 -3.09 -1.63 -5.02
N SER A 21 -3.12 -1.24 -6.30
CA SER A 21 -2.11 -1.61 -7.29
C SER A 21 -0.71 -1.07 -6.93
N ALA A 22 -0.65 0.18 -6.47
CA ALA A 22 0.60 0.81 -6.05
C ALA A 22 1.17 0.15 -4.79
N GLU A 23 0.33 -0.19 -3.82
CA GLU A 23 0.71 -0.85 -2.58
C GLU A 23 1.27 -2.25 -2.82
N ILE A 24 0.61 -3.06 -3.66
CA ILE A 24 1.09 -4.40 -4.04
C ILE A 24 2.44 -4.31 -4.76
N SER A 25 2.58 -3.35 -5.68
CA SER A 25 3.85 -3.14 -6.41
C SER A 25 4.98 -2.73 -5.46
N CYS A 26 4.69 -1.86 -4.49
CA CYS A 26 5.63 -1.51 -3.44
C CYS A 26 5.97 -2.70 -2.55
N SER A 27 5.00 -3.53 -2.15
CA SER A 27 5.21 -4.75 -1.36
C SER A 27 6.20 -5.70 -2.05
N ILE A 28 5.99 -6.00 -3.34
CA ILE A 28 6.89 -6.85 -4.15
C ILE A 28 8.30 -6.26 -4.21
N ALA A 29 8.41 -4.95 -4.43
CA ALA A 29 9.70 -4.27 -4.53
C ALA A 29 10.46 -4.28 -3.19
N VAL A 30 9.75 -4.08 -2.07
CA VAL A 30 10.31 -4.12 -0.71
C VAL A 30 10.72 -5.54 -0.34
N GLU A 31 9.92 -6.55 -0.70
CA GLU A 31 10.23 -7.97 -0.48
C GLU A 31 11.52 -8.37 -1.24
N THR A 32 11.64 -7.95 -2.50
CA THR A 32 12.86 -8.13 -3.30
C THR A 32 14.06 -7.40 -2.69
N ALA A 33 13.85 -6.22 -2.08
CA ALA A 33 14.90 -5.48 -1.39
C ALA A 33 15.33 -6.16 -0.09
N ALA A 34 14.40 -6.82 0.62
CA ALA A 34 14.70 -7.61 1.82
C ALA A 34 15.64 -8.76 1.51
N ASP A 35 15.43 -9.46 0.39
CA ASP A 35 16.29 -10.59 -0.02
C ASP A 35 17.73 -10.16 -0.35
N ARG A 36 17.95 -8.87 -0.66
CA ARG A 36 19.29 -8.30 -0.88
C ARG A 36 20.02 -7.93 0.42
N HIS A 37 19.31 -7.85 1.55
CA HIS A 37 19.87 -7.44 2.85
C HIS A 37 19.88 -8.63 3.81
N PRO A 38 20.98 -9.40 3.89
CA PRO A 38 21.08 -10.48 4.86
C PRO A 38 21.26 -9.92 6.28
N GLY A 39 20.40 -10.35 7.22
CA GLY A 39 20.53 -9.99 8.63
C GLY A 39 19.19 -9.86 9.36
N VAL A 40 19.23 -9.37 10.60
CA VAL A 40 18.03 -9.13 11.43
C VAL A 40 17.09 -8.09 10.82
N GLU A 41 17.65 -7.15 10.05
CA GLU A 41 16.89 -6.10 9.37
C GLU A 41 15.96 -6.67 8.28
N GLN A 42 16.29 -7.83 7.71
CA GLN A 42 15.46 -8.50 6.70
C GLN A 42 14.04 -8.76 7.21
N TYR A 43 13.89 -9.17 8.48
CA TYR A 43 12.59 -9.43 9.07
C TYR A 43 11.76 -8.15 9.17
N ALA A 44 12.37 -7.03 9.57
CA ALA A 44 11.69 -5.74 9.63
C ALA A 44 11.26 -5.24 8.24
N ILE A 45 12.11 -5.42 7.23
CA ILE A 45 11.78 -5.04 5.84
C ILE A 45 10.63 -5.91 5.30
N ARG A 46 10.65 -7.22 5.56
CA ARG A 46 9.55 -8.13 5.18
C ARG A 46 8.24 -7.77 5.89
N SER A 47 8.27 -7.51 7.19
CA SER A 47 7.08 -7.06 7.92
C SER A 47 6.53 -5.73 7.38
N PHE A 48 7.38 -4.85 6.86
CA PHE A 48 6.92 -3.64 6.17
C PHE A 48 6.23 -3.94 4.84
N ALA A 49 6.74 -4.90 4.05
CA ALA A 49 6.08 -5.37 2.84
C ALA A 49 4.69 -5.97 3.16
N ASP A 50 4.62 -6.84 4.18
CA ASP A 50 3.36 -7.44 4.63
C ASP A 50 2.36 -6.37 5.10
N ALA A 51 2.84 -5.30 5.76
CA ALA A 51 1.99 -4.19 6.18
C ALA A 51 1.42 -3.39 5.00
N LEU A 52 2.13 -3.29 3.86
CA LEU A 52 1.61 -2.66 2.65
C LEU A 52 0.45 -3.46 2.05
N ASP A 53 0.49 -4.79 2.17
CA ASP A 53 -0.57 -5.70 1.71
C ASP A 53 -1.88 -5.55 2.51
N ALA A 54 -1.86 -4.89 3.68
CA ALA A 54 -3.06 -4.64 4.48
C ALA A 54 -4.08 -3.71 3.78
N VAL A 55 -3.62 -2.76 2.97
CA VAL A 55 -4.50 -1.84 2.22
C VAL A 55 -5.32 -2.56 1.14
N PRO A 56 -4.71 -3.31 0.20
CA PRO A 56 -5.48 -4.09 -0.78
C PRO A 56 -6.31 -5.19 -0.13
N LEU A 57 -5.86 -5.79 0.98
CA LEU A 57 -6.65 -6.75 1.74
C LEU A 57 -7.96 -6.12 2.26
N ALA A 58 -7.86 -4.93 2.86
CA ALA A 58 -9.01 -4.19 3.36
C ALA A 58 -9.94 -3.74 2.21
N LEU A 59 -9.40 -3.38 1.04
CA LEU A 59 -10.21 -3.07 -0.15
C LEU A 59 -11.01 -4.29 -0.60
N ALA A 60 -10.38 -5.45 -0.71
CA ALA A 60 -11.05 -6.69 -1.11
C ALA A 60 -12.14 -7.09 -0.12
N GLU A 61 -11.86 -7.00 1.19
CA GLU A 61 -12.84 -7.26 2.25
C GLU A 61 -14.04 -6.32 2.18
N ASN A 62 -13.80 -5.02 2.02
CA ASN A 62 -14.88 -4.03 1.88
C ASN A 62 -15.70 -4.20 0.59
N SER A 63 -15.11 -4.80 -0.44
CA SER A 63 -15.78 -5.14 -1.69
C SER A 63 -16.46 -6.51 -1.67
N GLY A 64 -16.42 -7.25 -0.55
CA GLY A 64 -17.03 -8.58 -0.44
C GLY A 64 -16.30 -9.67 -1.22
N LEU A 65 -15.06 -9.42 -1.63
CA LEU A 65 -14.19 -10.38 -2.30
C LEU A 65 -13.41 -11.21 -1.27
N PRO A 66 -13.02 -12.46 -1.59
CA PRO A 66 -12.15 -13.26 -0.72
C PRO A 66 -10.75 -12.62 -0.65
N PRO A 67 -10.39 -11.95 0.46
CA PRO A 67 -9.31 -10.97 0.44
C PRO A 67 -7.93 -11.59 0.21
N ILE A 68 -7.68 -12.79 0.77
CA ILE A 68 -6.43 -13.53 0.61
C ILE A 68 -6.28 -14.01 -0.84
N ASP A 69 -7.34 -14.60 -1.41
CA ASP A 69 -7.31 -15.17 -2.75
C ASP A 69 -7.15 -14.05 -3.80
N THR A 70 -7.91 -12.96 -3.67
CA THR A 70 -7.84 -11.82 -4.57
C THR A 70 -6.46 -11.15 -4.52
N LEU A 71 -5.93 -10.88 -3.32
CA LEU A 71 -4.61 -10.28 -3.15
C LEU A 71 -3.53 -11.18 -3.78
N THR A 72 -3.55 -12.48 -3.50
CA THR A 72 -2.56 -13.43 -4.02
C THR A 72 -2.62 -13.52 -5.54
N ALA A 73 -3.83 -13.56 -6.12
CA ALA A 73 -4.01 -13.58 -7.56
C ALA A 73 -3.48 -12.32 -8.24
N VAL A 74 -3.80 -11.13 -7.72
CA VAL A 74 -3.35 -9.85 -8.26
C VAL A 74 -1.83 -9.68 -8.09
N LYS A 75 -1.27 -10.07 -6.94
CA LYS A 75 0.18 -10.05 -6.68
C LYS A 75 0.92 -10.97 -7.66
N ALA A 76 0.43 -12.19 -7.87
CA ALA A 76 1.00 -13.10 -8.85
C ALA A 76 0.91 -12.58 -10.29
N GLN A 77 -0.20 -11.93 -10.65
CA GLN A 77 -0.39 -11.30 -11.94
C GLN A 77 0.61 -10.14 -12.16
N GLN A 78 0.78 -9.25 -11.18
CA GLN A 78 1.76 -8.15 -11.27
C GLN A 78 3.18 -8.68 -11.49
N VAL A 79 3.58 -9.75 -10.79
CA VAL A 79 4.91 -10.37 -10.94
C VAL A 79 5.06 -11.01 -12.32
N LYS A 80 4.06 -11.77 -12.76
CA LYS A 80 4.10 -12.51 -14.03
C LYS A 80 4.13 -11.59 -15.25
N ASP A 81 3.27 -10.57 -15.26
CA ASP A 81 3.10 -9.67 -16.39
C ASP A 81 4.03 -8.45 -16.28
N SER A 82 4.78 -8.32 -15.18
CA SER A 82 5.59 -7.15 -14.83
C SER A 82 4.78 -5.84 -14.96
N ASN A 83 3.48 -5.91 -14.68
CA ASN A 83 2.53 -4.83 -14.91
C ASN A 83 2.05 -4.25 -13.56
N PRO A 84 2.54 -3.08 -13.13
CA PRO A 84 2.19 -2.49 -11.83
C PRO A 84 0.81 -1.80 -11.83
N ARG A 85 -0.04 -2.09 -12.83
CA ARG A 85 -1.40 -1.53 -13.00
C ARG A 85 -2.49 -2.44 -12.45
N CYS A 86 -2.18 -3.70 -12.18
CA CYS A 86 -3.16 -4.66 -11.69
C CYS A 86 -3.48 -4.38 -10.22
N GLY A 87 -4.73 -4.01 -9.93
CA GLY A 87 -5.23 -3.75 -8.58
C GLY A 87 -6.42 -4.64 -8.23
N ILE A 88 -7.03 -4.36 -7.08
CA ILE A 88 -8.25 -5.02 -6.61
C ILE A 88 -9.46 -4.41 -7.33
N ASP A 89 -10.21 -5.25 -8.05
CA ASP A 89 -11.45 -4.85 -8.70
C ASP A 89 -12.58 -4.66 -7.68
N CYS A 90 -12.69 -3.44 -7.15
CA CYS A 90 -13.68 -3.14 -6.12
C CYS A 90 -15.12 -3.00 -6.66
N ASN A 91 -15.26 -2.80 -7.97
CA ASN A 91 -16.54 -2.50 -8.63
C ASN A 91 -17.10 -3.69 -9.43
N ASP A 92 -16.44 -4.85 -9.36
CA ASP A 92 -16.80 -6.09 -10.07
C ASP A 92 -17.00 -5.86 -11.58
N VAL A 93 -16.07 -5.10 -12.17
CA VAL A 93 -16.07 -4.76 -13.61
C VAL A 93 -15.52 -5.92 -14.45
N GLY A 94 -14.83 -6.88 -13.81
CA GLY A 94 -14.24 -8.06 -14.43
C GLY A 94 -12.84 -7.85 -15.00
N THR A 95 -12.19 -6.71 -14.71
CA THR A 95 -10.80 -6.41 -15.11
C THR A 95 -10.00 -5.94 -13.90
N ASN A 96 -8.79 -6.44 -13.71
CA ASN A 96 -7.91 -5.96 -12.63
C ASN A 96 -7.06 -4.75 -13.07
N ASP A 97 -7.11 -4.32 -14.34
CA ASP A 97 -6.30 -3.19 -14.80
C ASP A 97 -6.93 -1.85 -14.37
N MET A 98 -6.28 -1.19 -13.41
CA MET A 98 -6.75 0.09 -12.86
C MET A 98 -6.71 1.22 -13.88
N LYS A 99 -5.93 1.08 -14.97
CA LYS A 99 -5.96 2.03 -16.09
C LYS A 99 -7.27 1.92 -16.86
N GLU A 100 -7.75 0.71 -17.11
CA GLU A 100 -9.03 0.46 -17.79
C GLU A 100 -10.20 0.92 -16.92
N GLN A 101 -10.09 0.68 -15.60
CA GLN A 101 -11.08 1.16 -14.64
C GLN A 101 -11.03 2.68 -14.37
N ASN A 102 -10.04 3.40 -14.92
CA ASN A 102 -9.79 4.83 -14.68
C ASN A 102 -9.58 5.18 -13.19
N VAL A 103 -8.96 4.29 -12.41
CA VAL A 103 -8.67 4.49 -10.99
C VAL A 103 -7.25 5.03 -10.84
N PHE A 104 -7.15 6.35 -10.64
CA PHE A 104 -5.87 7.05 -10.50
C PHE A 104 -5.79 7.82 -9.20
N GLU A 105 -4.59 7.82 -8.62
CA GLU A 105 -4.24 8.61 -7.45
C GLU A 105 -2.98 9.44 -7.71
N THR A 106 -2.80 10.51 -6.95
CA THR A 106 -1.60 11.35 -7.09
C THR A 106 -0.40 10.69 -6.42
N LEU A 107 0.74 10.66 -7.10
CA LEU A 107 1.98 10.10 -6.54
C LEU A 107 2.36 10.76 -5.21
N ILE A 108 2.27 12.10 -5.15
CA ILE A 108 2.58 12.86 -3.93
C ILE A 108 1.71 12.42 -2.75
N GLY A 109 0.41 12.22 -2.98
CA GLY A 109 -0.52 11.80 -1.94
C GLY A 109 -0.11 10.45 -1.34
N LYS A 110 0.21 9.47 -2.20
CA LYS A 110 0.65 8.14 -1.76
C LYS A 110 1.99 8.17 -1.03
N GLN A 111 2.97 8.91 -1.55
CA GLN A 111 4.27 9.05 -0.90
C GLN A 111 4.13 9.67 0.49
N GLN A 112 3.34 10.74 0.62
CA GLN A 112 3.08 11.37 1.91
C GLN A 112 2.40 10.42 2.89
N LEU A 113 1.44 9.62 2.43
CA LEU A 113 0.73 8.67 3.27
C LEU A 113 1.67 7.63 3.89
N ILE A 114 2.54 7.02 3.07
CA ILE A 114 3.53 6.03 3.54
C ILE A 114 4.55 6.69 4.49
N LEU A 115 5.04 7.89 4.14
CA LEU A 115 6.00 8.61 4.97
C LEU A 115 5.42 8.98 6.34
N LEU A 116 4.19 9.47 6.39
CA LEU A 116 3.52 9.84 7.64
C LEU A 116 3.24 8.60 8.50
N ALA A 117 2.80 7.48 7.90
CA ALA A 117 2.62 6.22 8.61
C ALA A 117 3.92 5.75 9.25
N ALA A 118 5.02 5.73 8.50
CA ALA A 118 6.34 5.36 9.02
C ALA A 118 6.83 6.32 10.12
N GLN A 119 6.55 7.62 10.00
CA GLN A 119 6.87 8.60 11.04
C GLN A 119 6.10 8.33 12.34
N VAL A 120 4.81 8.03 12.26
CA VAL A 120 3.99 7.70 13.44
C VAL A 120 4.49 6.44 14.11
N VAL A 121 4.77 5.38 13.35
CA VAL A 121 5.35 4.14 13.88
C VAL A 121 6.68 4.42 14.59
N LYS A 122 7.55 5.24 13.99
CA LYS A 122 8.81 5.65 14.62
C LYS A 122 8.61 6.45 15.91
N MET A 123 7.56 7.27 16.01
CA MET A 123 7.23 7.98 17.25
C MET A 123 6.76 7.02 18.34
N ILE A 124 5.90 6.05 17.99
CA ILE A 124 5.39 5.04 18.92
C ILE A 124 6.52 4.15 19.43
N LEU A 125 7.36 3.62 18.54
CA LEU A 125 8.49 2.73 18.90
C LEU A 125 9.58 3.43 19.73
N LYS A 126 9.59 4.77 19.78
CA LYS A 126 10.51 5.54 20.62
C LYS A 126 10.06 5.69 22.07
N ILE A 127 8.79 5.37 22.36
CA ILE A 127 8.26 5.43 23.73
C ILE A 127 8.76 4.18 24.44
N ASP A 128 9.67 4.37 25.41
CA ASP A 128 10.28 3.28 26.19
C ASP A 128 9.45 2.94 27.43
N ASP A 129 8.76 3.93 28.01
CA ASP A 129 7.96 3.77 29.23
C ASP A 129 6.62 4.51 29.15
N VAL A 130 5.57 3.86 29.63
CA VAL A 130 4.21 4.42 29.75
C VAL A 130 3.84 4.48 31.23
N ILE A 131 3.76 5.70 31.77
CA ILE A 131 3.31 5.93 33.14
C ILE A 131 1.80 6.20 33.09
N SER A 132 1.00 5.24 33.57
CA SER A 132 -0.43 5.43 33.79
C SER A 132 -0.66 5.87 35.25
N PRO A 133 -1.46 6.92 35.51
CA PRO A 133 -1.86 7.22 36.88
C PRO A 133 -2.77 6.10 37.36
N SER A 134 -2.32 5.36 38.37
CA SER A 134 -3.17 4.47 39.15
C SER A 134 -4.29 5.30 39.78
N GLU A 135 -5.54 4.91 39.51
CA GLU A 135 -6.75 5.51 40.09
C GLU A 135 -6.63 5.60 41.61
N TYR A 136 -6.86 6.81 42.15
CA TYR A 136 -7.01 7.08 43.58
C TYR A 136 -8.46 6.89 44.02
#